data_AF-V5H6H7-F1
#
_entry.id   AF-V5H6H7-F1
#
_cell.length_a   1.000
_cell.length_b   1.000
_cell.length_c   1.000
_cell.angle_alpha   90.00
_cell.angle_beta   90.00
_cell.angle_gamma   90.00
#
_symmetry.space_group_name_H-M   'P 1'
#
loop_
_entity.id
_entity.type
_entity.pdbx_description
1 polymer ?
#
loop_
_entity_poly.entity_id
_entity_poly.type
_entity_poly.pdbx_seq_one_letter_code
_entity_poly.pdbx_strand_id
1 'polypeptide(L)'
;VESNVLEFLPDHVNAEVANGNITTKGQLVEFIQSTFFYRRLLANPSYYQMEPNSDPDEYVNDLADSVIGTLQEHRCIASQEEEMKFLYESTFLGTLAAQYYLSYKTIYFLSENMEQNSSIDELLSLICQVEEYRLLPVRHNEDNINRDIVRELGIKTSFPY
;
A
#
# COMPACT_ATOMS: atom_id res chain seq x y z
N VAL A 1 -8.14 -16.63 15.90
CA VAL A 1 -8.13 -15.36 15.15
C VAL A 1 -6.68 -15.06 14.81
N GLU A 2 -6.38 -14.84 13.53
CA GLU A 2 -5.04 -14.50 13.03
C GLU A 2 -5.03 -13.03 12.56
N SER A 3 -3.85 -12.43 12.50
CA SER A 3 -3.67 -11.08 11.92
C SER A 3 -3.54 -11.13 10.40
N ASN A 4 -4.20 -10.20 9.70
CA ASN A 4 -4.06 -9.95 8.26
C ASN A 4 -3.34 -8.61 7.96
N VAL A 5 -2.66 -8.03 8.96
CA VAL A 5 -2.02 -6.69 8.82
C VAL A 5 -0.93 -6.66 7.75
N LEU A 6 -0.30 -7.80 7.42
CA LEU A 6 0.81 -7.87 6.46
C LEU A 6 0.44 -7.29 5.09
N GLU A 7 -0.81 -7.47 4.64
CA GLU A 7 -1.29 -6.93 3.36
C GLU A 7 -1.29 -5.39 3.34
N PHE A 8 -1.53 -4.75 4.48
CA PHE A 8 -1.69 -3.30 4.62
C PHE A 8 -0.53 -2.65 5.38
N LEU A 9 0.50 -3.43 5.73
CA LEU A 9 1.63 -2.96 6.53
C LEU A 9 2.37 -1.79 5.88
N PRO A 10 2.63 -1.76 4.55
CA PRO A 10 3.25 -0.60 3.91
C PRO A 10 2.46 0.70 4.10
N ASP A 11 1.12 0.67 4.01
CA ASP A 11 0.29 1.86 4.20
C ASP A 11 0.38 2.38 5.65
N HIS A 12 0.36 1.48 6.64
CA HIS A 12 0.54 1.85 8.04
C HIS A 12 1.93 2.44 8.30
N VAL A 13 2.98 1.81 7.77
CA VAL A 13 4.36 2.29 7.95
C VAL A 13 4.56 3.65 7.27
N ASN A 14 4.01 3.84 6.07
CA ASN A 14 4.04 5.13 5.40
C ASN A 14 3.41 6.24 6.25
N ALA A 15 2.25 5.96 6.87
CA ALA A 15 1.59 6.92 7.75
C ALA A 15 2.42 7.26 9.00
N GLU A 16 3.03 6.26 9.64
CA GLU A 16 3.89 6.47 10.81
C GLU A 16 5.17 7.24 10.47
N VAL A 17 5.74 7.02 9.28
CA VAL A 17 6.90 7.78 8.78
C VAL A 17 6.51 9.22 8.44
N ALA A 18 5.36 9.43 7.76
CA ALA A 18 4.85 10.76 7.46
C ALA A 18 4.51 11.59 8.71
N ASN A 19 4.09 10.93 9.79
CA ASN A 19 3.86 11.57 11.09
C ASN A 19 5.13 11.78 11.92
N GLY A 20 6.29 11.25 11.48
CA GLY A 20 7.57 11.34 12.19
C GLY A 20 7.70 10.40 13.39
N ASN A 21 6.81 9.42 13.54
CA ASN A 21 6.87 8.43 14.63
C ASN A 21 7.93 7.35 14.35
N ILE A 22 8.13 6.99 13.08
CA ILE A 22 9.16 6.07 12.63
C ILE A 22 10.14 6.84 11.75
N THR A 23 11.39 6.97 12.19
CA THR A 23 12.47 7.60 11.41
C THR A 23 13.65 6.67 11.18
N THR A 24 13.66 5.48 11.78
CA THR A 24 14.76 4.51 11.67
C THR A 24 14.25 3.07 11.55
N LYS A 25 15.10 2.17 11.04
CA LYS A 25 14.79 0.72 10.97
C LYS A 25 14.45 0.14 12.34
N GLY A 26 15.20 0.52 13.38
CA GLY A 26 14.99 0.04 14.74
C GLY A 26 13.57 0.35 15.24
N GLN A 27 13.11 1.59 15.04
CA GLN A 27 11.74 1.98 15.41
C GLN A 27 10.67 1.24 14.59
N LEU A 28 10.93 0.94 13.32
CA LEU A 28 10.02 0.13 12.51
C LEU A 28 9.91 -1.31 13.03
N VAL A 29 11.03 -1.93 13.39
CA VAL A 29 11.03 -3.28 14.00
C VAL A 29 10.25 -3.27 15.31
N GLU A 30 10.51 -2.29 16.19
CA GLU A 30 9.76 -2.11 17.45
C GLU A 30 8.26 -1.91 17.20
N PHE A 31 7.90 -1.11 16.19
CA PHE A 31 6.52 -0.91 15.78
C PHE A 31 5.87 -2.24 15.38
N ILE A 32 6.50 -3.03 14.50
CA ILE A 32 5.98 -4.34 14.08
C ILE A 32 5.84 -5.30 15.28
N GLN A 33 6.85 -5.35 16.16
CA GLN A 33 6.85 -6.18 17.37
C GLN A 33 5.74 -5.78 18.36
N SER A 34 5.33 -4.51 18.38
CA SER A 34 4.24 -4.02 19.24
C SER A 34 2.84 -4.48 18.78
N THR A 35 2.70 -4.93 17.53
CA THR A 35 1.39 -5.26 16.94
C THR A 35 0.84 -6.62 17.40
N PHE A 36 -0.47 -6.82 17.19
CA PHE A 36 -1.09 -8.15 17.35
C PHE A 36 -0.50 -9.20 16.41
N PHE A 37 0.03 -8.78 15.25
CA PHE A 37 0.68 -9.69 14.30
C PHE A 37 1.88 -10.40 14.94
N TYR A 38 2.79 -9.69 15.61
CA TYR A 38 3.96 -10.33 16.22
C TYR A 38 3.57 -11.39 17.27
N ARG A 39 2.54 -11.11 18.08
CA ARG A 39 1.98 -12.10 19.02
C ARG A 39 1.46 -13.35 18.32
N ARG A 40 0.88 -13.20 17.13
CA ARG A 40 0.38 -14.33 16.32
C ARG A 40 1.50 -15.05 15.57
N LEU A 41 2.52 -14.34 15.10
CA LEU A 41 3.72 -14.90 14.50
C LEU A 41 4.37 -15.91 15.45
N LEU A 42 4.57 -15.55 16.72
CA LEU A 42 5.16 -16.46 17.72
C LEU A 42 4.28 -17.68 18.02
N ALA A 43 2.96 -17.56 17.91
CA ALA A 43 2.02 -18.62 18.27
C ALA A 43 1.69 -19.57 17.10
N ASN A 44 1.77 -19.09 15.86
CA ASN A 44 1.48 -19.87 14.65
C ASN A 44 2.34 -19.39 13.47
N PRO A 45 3.68 -19.60 13.52
CA PRO A 45 4.58 -19.05 12.53
C PRO A 45 4.32 -19.56 11.10
N SER A 46 3.90 -20.82 10.97
CA SER A 46 3.62 -21.44 9.67
C SER A 46 2.47 -20.77 8.91
N TYR A 47 1.51 -20.14 9.61
CA TYR A 47 0.46 -19.34 8.95
C TYR A 47 1.05 -18.14 8.20
N TYR A 48 2.14 -17.58 8.71
CA TYR A 48 2.85 -16.43 8.14
C TYR A 48 4.02 -16.83 7.24
N GLN A 49 4.07 -18.11 6.82
CA GLN A 49 5.12 -18.65 5.94
C GLN A 49 6.54 -18.51 6.52
N MET A 50 6.65 -18.42 7.85
CA MET A 50 7.94 -18.44 8.53
C MET A 50 8.44 -19.88 8.64
N GLU A 51 9.69 -20.11 8.27
CA GLU A 51 10.32 -21.43 8.36
C GLU A 51 10.44 -21.89 9.82
N PRO A 52 10.33 -23.20 10.12
CA PRO A 52 10.25 -23.70 11.49
C PRO A 52 11.47 -23.40 12.39
N ASN A 53 12.63 -23.12 11.80
CA ASN A 53 13.88 -22.86 12.51
C ASN A 53 14.38 -21.42 12.37
N SER A 54 13.59 -20.53 11.75
CA SER A 54 13.94 -19.12 11.63
C SER A 54 13.68 -18.39 12.93
N ASP A 55 14.52 -17.39 13.22
CA ASP A 55 14.30 -16.48 14.34
C ASP A 55 13.15 -15.51 13.99
N PRO A 56 12.09 -15.40 14.82
CA PRO A 56 11.04 -14.41 14.61
C PRO A 56 11.56 -12.96 14.50
N ASP A 57 12.64 -12.63 15.19
CA ASP A 57 13.22 -11.29 15.13
C ASP A 57 13.97 -11.07 13.80
N GLU A 58 14.63 -12.10 13.26
CA GLU A 58 15.20 -12.07 11.90
C GLU A 58 14.08 -11.90 10.85
N TYR A 59 13.00 -12.67 10.96
CA TYR A 59 11.83 -12.53 10.08
C TYR A 59 11.24 -11.12 10.11
N VAL A 60 11.10 -10.50 11.29
CA VAL A 60 10.59 -9.13 11.41
C VAL A 60 11.57 -8.11 10.83
N ASN A 61 12.88 -8.33 10.99
CA ASN A 61 13.90 -7.48 10.38
C ASN A 61 13.83 -7.53 8.84
N ASP A 62 13.69 -8.72 8.27
CA ASP A 62 13.53 -8.91 6.82
C ASP A 62 12.22 -8.31 6.30
N LEU A 63 11.14 -8.46 7.07
CA LEU A 63 9.85 -7.84 6.77
C LEU A 63 9.97 -6.30 6.78
N ALA A 64 10.68 -5.73 7.75
CA ALA A 64 10.91 -4.28 7.82
C ALA A 64 11.68 -3.79 6.58
N ASP A 65 12.73 -4.50 6.15
CA ASP A 65 13.47 -4.17 4.92
C ASP A 65 12.58 -4.28 3.67
N SER A 66 11.76 -5.33 3.59
CA SER A 66 10.83 -5.53 2.46
C SER A 66 9.79 -4.42 2.37
N VAL A 67 9.23 -3.98 3.51
CA VAL A 67 8.24 -2.90 3.54
C VAL A 67 8.86 -1.57 3.13
N ILE A 68 10.04 -1.23 3.67
CA ILE A 68 10.75 0.00 3.28
C ILE A 68 11.14 -0.05 1.81
N GLY A 69 11.64 -1.19 1.31
CA GLY A 69 11.96 -1.36 -0.11
C GLY A 69 10.75 -1.14 -1.01
N THR A 70 9.59 -1.68 -0.63
CA THR A 70 8.32 -1.47 -1.35
C THR A 70 7.92 0.01 -1.37
N LEU A 71 8.01 0.69 -0.23
CA LEU A 71 7.65 2.11 -0.12
C LEU A 71 8.63 3.02 -0.87
N GLN A 72 9.91 2.65 -0.94
CA GLN A 72 10.92 3.35 -1.75
C GLN A 72 10.68 3.15 -3.24
N GLU A 73 10.35 1.93 -3.68
CA GLU A 73 10.01 1.62 -5.07
C GLU A 73 8.82 2.46 -5.55
N HIS A 74 7.82 2.64 -4.67
CA HIS A 74 6.63 3.46 -4.92
C HIS A 74 6.85 4.95 -4.60
N ARG A 75 8.11 5.37 -4.39
CA ARG A 75 8.53 6.75 -4.14
C ARG A 75 7.79 7.42 -2.97
N CYS A 76 7.35 6.66 -1.98
CA CYS A 76 6.65 7.16 -0.79
C CYS A 76 7.62 7.51 0.35
N ILE A 77 8.74 6.79 0.46
CA ILE A 77 9.79 7.05 1.46
C ILE A 77 11.13 7.25 0.75
N ALA A 78 11.93 8.17 1.25
CA ALA A 78 13.34 8.32 0.93
C ALA A 78 14.19 8.04 2.18
N SER A 79 15.43 7.58 1.96
CA SER A 79 16.42 7.47 3.04
C SER A 79 17.44 8.58 2.89
N GLN A 80 17.62 9.39 3.93
CA GLN A 80 18.69 10.37 4.02
C GLN A 80 19.80 9.85 4.93
N GLU A 81 21.05 10.16 4.59
CA GLU A 81 22.20 9.88 5.46
C GLU A 81 22.54 11.13 6.28
N GLU A 82 22.25 11.10 7.57
CA GLU A 82 22.61 12.14 8.53
C GLU A 82 23.51 11.54 9.61
N GLU A 83 24.69 12.14 9.82
CA GLU A 83 25.60 11.75 10.92
C GLU A 83 25.90 10.24 11.00
N MET A 84 26.09 9.58 9.85
CA MET A 84 26.26 8.12 9.71
C MET A 84 25.04 7.27 10.13
N LYS A 85 23.84 7.85 10.13
CA LYS A 85 22.56 7.15 10.32
C LYS A 85 21.68 7.32 9.08
N PHE A 86 21.02 6.23 8.70
CA PHE A 86 19.97 6.27 7.69
C PHE A 86 18.65 6.65 8.34
N LEU A 87 18.14 7.83 8.01
CA LEU A 87 16.86 8.32 8.46
C LEU A 87 15.82 8.18 7.35
N TYR A 88 14.64 7.68 7.70
CA TYR A 88 13.49 7.63 6.81
C TYR A 88 12.78 8.97 6.80
N GLU A 89 12.51 9.47 5.61
CA GLU A 89 11.72 10.67 5.38
C GLU A 89 10.58 10.36 4.40
N SER A 90 9.38 10.83 4.73
CA SER A 90 8.25 10.76 3.81
C SER A 90 8.44 11.72 2.65
N THR A 91 8.25 11.24 1.43
CA THR A 91 8.25 12.11 0.25
C THR A 91 6.93 12.90 0.15
N PHE A 92 6.82 13.73 -0.89
CA PHE A 92 5.53 14.36 -1.22
C PHE A 92 4.42 13.32 -1.46
N LEU A 93 4.72 12.22 -2.16
CA LEU A 93 3.76 11.15 -2.43
C LEU A 93 3.37 10.39 -1.15
N GLY A 94 4.35 10.05 -0.31
CA GLY A 94 4.10 9.38 0.97
C GLY A 94 3.22 10.25 1.88
N THR A 95 3.49 11.55 1.91
CA THR A 95 2.73 12.52 2.71
C THR A 95 1.29 12.65 2.20
N LEU A 96 1.08 12.70 0.88
CA LEU A 96 -0.27 12.70 0.29
C LEU A 96 -1.03 11.42 0.63
N ALA A 97 -0.40 10.26 0.48
CA ALA A 97 -1.02 8.97 0.79
C ALA A 97 -1.48 8.92 2.26
N ALA A 98 -0.61 9.33 3.19
CA ALA A 98 -0.92 9.37 4.62
C ALA A 98 -2.01 10.40 4.96
N GLN A 99 -1.94 11.60 4.40
CA GLN A 99 -2.89 12.68 4.70
C GLN A 99 -4.32 12.35 4.24
N TYR A 100 -4.46 11.67 3.09
CA TYR A 100 -5.75 11.37 2.49
C TYR A 100 -6.21 9.92 2.69
N TYR A 101 -5.49 9.13 3.49
CA TYR A 101 -5.78 7.71 3.73
C TYR A 101 -5.90 6.89 2.43
N LEU A 102 -5.02 7.20 1.48
CA LEU A 102 -4.92 6.52 0.20
C LEU A 102 -3.83 5.46 0.26
N SER A 103 -4.01 4.38 -0.51
CA SER A 103 -2.96 3.38 -0.64
C SER A 103 -1.74 3.97 -1.33
N TYR A 104 -0.54 3.57 -0.88
CA TYR A 104 0.72 3.88 -1.53
C TYR A 104 0.70 3.50 -3.03
N LYS A 105 -0.01 2.42 -3.39
CA LYS A 105 -0.22 1.98 -4.77
C LYS A 105 -1.03 2.97 -5.58
N THR A 106 -2.08 3.54 -4.99
CA THR A 106 -2.96 4.50 -5.65
C THR A 106 -2.22 5.79 -5.99
N ILE A 107 -1.51 6.37 -5.02
CA ILE A 107 -0.74 7.59 -5.27
C ILE A 107 0.37 7.34 -6.30
N TYR A 108 1.06 6.21 -6.22
CA TYR A 108 2.08 5.85 -7.20
C TYR A 108 1.48 5.69 -8.61
N PHE A 109 0.38 4.94 -8.74
CA PHE A 109 -0.35 4.78 -10.00
C PHE A 109 -0.77 6.11 -10.61
N LEU A 110 -1.37 7.00 -9.81
CA LEU A 110 -1.77 8.32 -10.29
C LEU A 110 -0.55 9.16 -10.69
N SER A 111 0.56 9.08 -9.96
CA SER A 111 1.78 9.83 -10.28
C SER A 111 2.44 9.41 -11.60
N GLU A 112 2.31 8.14 -11.98
CA GLU A 112 2.91 7.61 -13.22
C GLU A 112 1.99 7.76 -14.44
N ASN A 113 0.67 7.89 -14.25
CA ASN A 113 -0.31 7.88 -15.35
C ASN A 113 -1.02 9.22 -15.58
N MET A 114 -0.95 10.16 -14.63
CA MET A 114 -1.57 11.47 -14.78
C MET A 114 -0.65 12.42 -15.55
N GLU A 115 -1.19 13.07 -16.58
CA GLU A 115 -0.48 14.09 -17.34
C GLU A 115 -1.07 15.47 -17.07
N GLN A 116 -0.28 16.53 -17.26
CA GLN A 116 -0.71 17.92 -17.08
C GLN A 116 -1.92 18.29 -17.95
N ASN A 117 -2.11 17.57 -19.06
CA ASN A 117 -3.09 17.88 -20.11
C ASN A 117 -4.27 16.90 -20.10
N SER A 118 -4.35 15.99 -19.11
CA SER A 118 -5.38 14.95 -19.08
C SER A 118 -6.78 15.58 -19.09
N SER A 119 -7.61 15.08 -19.99
CA SER A 119 -9.03 15.39 -20.07
C SER A 119 -9.78 14.86 -18.85
N ILE A 120 -11.00 15.37 -18.62
CA ILE A 120 -11.85 14.89 -17.52
C ILE A 120 -12.16 13.39 -17.68
N ASP A 121 -12.39 12.92 -18.91
CA ASP A 121 -12.65 11.51 -19.19
C ASP A 121 -11.45 10.61 -18.84
N GLU A 122 -10.23 11.06 -19.14
CA GLU A 122 -9.00 10.35 -18.76
C GLU A 122 -8.81 10.34 -17.24
N LEU A 123 -8.98 11.48 -16.57
CA LEU A 123 -8.89 11.57 -15.12
C LEU A 123 -9.94 10.68 -14.43
N LEU A 124 -11.16 10.66 -14.93
CA LEU A 124 -12.22 9.78 -14.42
C LEU A 124 -11.84 8.31 -14.59
N SER A 125 -11.32 7.94 -15.75
CA SER A 125 -10.84 6.58 -16.03
C SER A 125 -9.72 6.16 -15.08
N LEU A 126 -8.77 7.05 -14.78
CA LEU A 126 -7.68 6.79 -13.83
C LEU A 126 -8.23 6.61 -12.41
N ILE A 127 -9.12 7.49 -11.95
CA ILE A 127 -9.73 7.39 -10.61
C ILE A 127 -10.49 6.07 -10.48
N CYS A 128 -11.18 5.59 -11.52
CA CYS A 128 -11.87 4.31 -11.46
C CYS A 128 -10.94 3.08 -11.36
N GLN A 129 -9.63 3.24 -11.60
CA GLN A 129 -8.64 2.15 -11.59
C GLN A 129 -7.78 2.08 -10.32
N VAL A 130 -8.03 2.94 -9.33
CA VAL A 130 -7.26 2.99 -8.09
C VAL A 130 -7.51 1.78 -7.18
N GLU A 131 -6.56 1.50 -6.28
CA GLU A 131 -6.55 0.31 -5.41
C GLU A 131 -7.76 0.27 -4.46
N GLU A 132 -8.30 1.42 -4.05
CA GLU A 132 -9.41 1.52 -3.11
C GLU A 132 -10.68 0.83 -3.63
N TYR A 133 -10.88 0.81 -4.94
CA TYR A 133 -12.05 0.16 -5.55
C TYR A 133 -11.88 -1.34 -5.74
N ARG A 134 -10.69 -1.92 -5.48
CA ARG A 134 -10.46 -3.38 -5.53
C ARG A 134 -11.39 -4.15 -4.59
N LEU A 135 -11.81 -3.52 -3.49
CA LEU A 135 -12.70 -4.13 -2.50
C LEU A 135 -14.18 -4.13 -2.92
N LEU A 136 -14.54 -3.47 -4.02
CA LEU A 136 -15.91 -3.48 -4.53
C LEU A 136 -16.21 -4.80 -5.25
N PRO A 137 -17.14 -5.62 -4.74
CA PRO A 137 -17.44 -6.89 -5.37
C PRO A 137 -18.25 -6.69 -6.65
N VAL A 138 -17.94 -7.48 -7.68
CA VAL A 138 -18.81 -7.64 -8.85
C VAL A 138 -19.76 -8.80 -8.58
N ARG A 139 -21.07 -8.53 -8.57
CA ARG A 139 -22.10 -9.57 -8.36
C ARG A 139 -22.50 -10.22 -9.68
N HIS A 140 -23.08 -11.40 -9.56
CA HIS A 140 -23.64 -12.13 -10.70
C HIS A 140 -24.68 -11.26 -11.44
N ASN A 141 -24.58 -11.19 -12.77
CA ASN A 141 -25.39 -10.37 -13.69
C ASN A 141 -25.18 -8.84 -13.65
N GLU A 142 -24.29 -8.30 -12.82
CA GLU A 142 -24.00 -6.86 -12.86
C GLU A 142 -23.27 -6.44 -14.15
N ASP A 143 -22.62 -7.38 -14.84
CA ASP A 143 -22.02 -7.18 -16.16
C ASP A 143 -23.05 -6.79 -17.24
N ASN A 144 -24.24 -7.38 -17.21
CA ASN A 144 -25.32 -7.04 -18.14
C ASN A 144 -25.88 -5.64 -17.84
N ILE A 145 -26.08 -5.32 -16.56
CA ILE A 145 -26.56 -4.00 -16.13
C ILE A 145 -25.55 -2.92 -16.52
N ASN A 146 -24.26 -3.16 -16.26
CA ASN A 146 -23.18 -2.24 -16.64
C ASN A 146 -23.13 -2.03 -18.16
N ARG A 147 -23.34 -3.08 -18.96
CA ARG A 147 -23.41 -2.99 -20.43
C ARG A 147 -24.57 -2.10 -20.89
N ASP A 148 -25.73 -2.22 -20.27
CA ASP A 148 -26.89 -1.39 -20.61
C ASP A 148 -26.67 0.07 -20.22
N ILE A 149 -26.09 0.34 -19.04
CA ILE A 149 -25.70 1.70 -18.61
C ILE A 149 -24.68 2.33 -19.57
N VAL A 150 -23.67 1.56 -19.99
CA VAL A 150 -22.66 2.05 -20.96
C VAL A 150 -23.31 2.48 -22.28
N ARG A 151 -24.32 1.72 -22.76
CA ARG A 151 -25.08 2.06 -23.97
C ARG A 151 -25.93 3.32 -23.79
N GLU A 152 -26.59 3.48 -22.64
CA GLU A 152 -27.40 4.67 -22.35
C GLU A 152 -26.56 5.94 -22.22
N LEU A 153 -25.39 5.84 -21.59
CA LEU A 153 -24.48 6.98 -21.40
C LEU A 153 -23.61 7.29 -22.63
N GLY A 154 -23.53 6.38 -23.60
CA GLY A 154 -22.73 6.55 -24.81
C GLY A 154 -21.22 6.58 -24.56
N ILE A 155 -20.76 5.94 -23.48
CA ILE A 155 -19.34 5.91 -23.07
C ILE A 155 -18.61 4.79 -23.83
N LYS A 156 -17.38 5.04 -24.27
CA LYS A 156 -16.52 4.00 -24.85
C LYS A 156 -15.75 3.31 -23.72
N THR A 157 -15.93 1.99 -23.56
CA THR A 157 -15.20 1.20 -22.56
C THR A 157 -14.22 0.24 -23.23
N SER A 158 -13.10 -0.04 -22.57
CA SER A 158 -12.12 -1.05 -23.00
C SER A 158 -12.59 -2.50 -22.78
N PHE A 159 -13.68 -2.71 -22.04
CA PHE A 159 -14.23 -4.02 -21.76
C PHE A 159 -15.01 -4.59 -22.97
N PRO A 160 -14.80 -5.88 -23.31
CA PRO A 160 -15.31 -6.51 -24.54
C PRO A 160 -16.78 -6.94 -24.46
N TYR A 161 -17.66 -6.11 -23.90
CA TYR A 161 -19.09 -6.41 -23.80
C TYR A 161 -19.82 -6.38 -25.15
#